data_AF-A0A7X7VXM5-F1
#
_entry.id   AF-A0A7X7VXM5-F1
#
_cell.length_a   1.000
_cell.length_b   1.000
_cell.length_c   1.000
_cell.angle_alpha   90.00
_cell.angle_beta   90.00
_cell.angle_gamma   90.00
#
_symmetry.space_group_name_H-M   'P 1'
#
loop_
_entity.id
_entity.type
_entity.pdbx_description
1 polymer ?
#
loop_
_entity_poly.entity_id
_entity_poly.type
_entity_poly.pdbx_seq_one_letter_code
_entity_poly.pdbx_strand_id
1 'polypeptide(L)'
;MFGKKKGMKDRYIIAVKDYETTVEKLRNGQLSLPYTREIYLKMIETQSSRADDLKEMKKFAKESGKRVSEVKHYWEGLIVDGYTLLNVEYTDAIPSIDHVCNNRSFKFICAC
;
A
#
# COMPACT_ATOMS: atom_id res chain seq x y z
N MET A 1 30.20 -4.77 5.07
CA MET A 1 29.89 -3.33 5.01
C MET A 1 28.40 -3.19 4.73
N PHE A 2 27.65 -2.62 5.67
CA PHE A 2 26.20 -2.41 5.54
C PHE A 2 25.94 -1.48 4.36
N GLY A 3 25.35 -2.02 3.29
CA GLY A 3 24.90 -1.22 2.16
C GLY A 3 23.96 -0.13 2.66
N LYS A 4 24.27 1.13 2.31
CA LYS A 4 23.42 2.28 2.54
C LYS A 4 21.98 1.90 2.12
N LYS A 5 21.06 1.79 3.08
CA LYS A 5 19.63 1.70 2.78
C LYS A 5 19.31 2.94 1.93
N LYS A 6 19.09 2.75 0.62
CA LYS A 6 18.51 3.76 -0.26
C LYS A 6 17.26 4.25 0.46
N GLY A 7 17.25 5.52 0.87
CA GLY A 7 16.35 6.00 1.92
C GLY A 7 14.91 5.59 1.65
N MET A 8 14.20 5.11 2.68
CA MET A 8 12.76 4.83 2.65
C MET A 8 11.92 6.11 2.56
N LYS A 9 12.53 7.21 2.11
CA LYS A 9 11.87 8.49 1.91
C LYS A 9 10.80 8.27 0.84
N ASP A 10 9.60 8.80 1.10
CA ASP A 10 8.46 8.74 0.19
C ASP A 10 7.91 7.31 -0.06
N ARG A 11 8.28 6.34 0.79
CA ARG A 11 7.71 4.99 0.77
C ARG A 11 6.66 4.80 1.83
N TYR A 12 5.56 4.19 1.44
CA TYR A 12 4.40 4.00 2.30
C TYR A 12 3.81 2.61 2.10
N ILE A 13 3.14 2.16 3.16
CA ILE A 13 2.32 0.97 3.13
C ILE A 13 0.88 1.43 3.00
N ILE A 14 0.20 0.90 1.99
CA ILE A 14 -1.24 1.05 1.80
C ILE A 14 -1.89 -0.33 1.77
N ALA A 15 -3.19 -0.38 2.04
CA ALA A 15 -3.98 -1.59 1.88
C ALA A 15 -5.08 -1.33 0.84
N VAL A 16 -5.17 -2.21 -0.15
CA VAL A 16 -6.14 -2.12 -1.25
C VAL A 16 -7.14 -3.26 -1.12
N LYS A 17 -8.42 -2.92 -1.00
CA LYS A 17 -9.51 -3.89 -0.88
C LYS A 17 -9.73 -4.60 -2.22
N ASP A 18 -9.87 -5.92 -2.23
CA ASP A 18 -10.19 -6.72 -3.43
C ASP A 18 -9.29 -6.32 -4.62
N TYR A 19 -7.97 -6.40 -4.42
CA TYR A 19 -6.94 -5.73 -5.24
C TYR A 19 -7.17 -5.85 -6.76
N GLU A 20 -7.32 -7.06 -7.29
CA GLU A 20 -7.47 -7.26 -8.74
C GLU A 20 -8.73 -6.56 -9.28
N THR A 21 -9.87 -6.66 -8.58
CA THR A 21 -11.11 -5.97 -8.95
C THR A 21 -10.99 -4.45 -8.83
N THR A 22 -10.31 -3.95 -7.79
CA THR A 22 -10.11 -2.52 -7.59
C THR A 22 -9.20 -1.93 -8.67
N VAL A 23 -8.11 -2.62 -9.02
CA VAL A 23 -7.20 -2.21 -10.10
C VAL A 23 -7.90 -2.22 -11.46
N GLU A 24 -8.70 -3.24 -11.74
CA GLU A 24 -9.50 -3.32 -12.97
C GLU A 24 -10.49 -2.15 -13.06
N LYS A 25 -11.29 -1.92 -12.02
CA LYS A 25 -12.23 -0.77 -11.95
C LYS A 25 -11.52 0.57 -12.08
N LEU A 26 -10.34 0.70 -11.48
CA LEU A 26 -9.52 1.91 -11.57
C LEU A 26 -9.07 2.18 -13.02
N ARG A 27 -8.56 1.16 -13.71
CA ARG A 27 -8.14 1.25 -15.12
C ARG A 27 -9.32 1.58 -16.03
N ASN A 28 -10.48 0.99 -15.76
CA ASN A 28 -11.71 1.22 -16.53
C ASN A 28 -12.42 2.54 -16.18
N GLY A 29 -11.93 3.30 -15.19
CA GLY A 29 -12.57 4.56 -14.76
C GLY A 29 -13.92 4.37 -14.04
N GLN A 30 -14.16 3.18 -13.49
CA GLN A 30 -15.42 2.78 -12.85
C GLN A 30 -15.40 2.99 -11.32
N LEU A 31 -14.32 3.54 -10.78
CA LEU A 31 -14.15 3.76 -9.36
C LEU A 31 -14.23 5.26 -9.04
N SER A 32 -15.18 5.63 -8.18
CA SER A 32 -15.30 7.00 -7.70
C SER A 32 -14.28 7.23 -6.58
N LEU A 33 -13.31 8.12 -6.85
CA LEU A 33 -12.22 8.46 -5.94
C LEU A 33 -12.18 9.97 -5.67
N PRO A 34 -11.65 10.38 -4.50
CA PRO A 34 -11.48 11.79 -4.17
C PRO A 34 -10.60 12.57 -5.16
N TYR A 35 -9.68 11.89 -5.86
CA TYR A 35 -8.76 12.49 -6.81
C TYR A 35 -8.75 11.74 -8.15
N THR A 36 -8.03 12.30 -9.13
CA THR A 36 -7.93 11.72 -10.46
C THR A 36 -7.32 10.32 -10.41
N ARG A 37 -7.84 9.41 -11.25
CA ARG A 37 -7.42 8.00 -11.28
C ARG A 37 -5.92 7.85 -11.55
N GLU A 38 -5.33 8.79 -12.30
CA GLU A 38 -3.92 8.81 -12.68
C GLU A 38 -3.00 8.82 -11.45
N ILE A 39 -3.40 9.50 -10.36
CA ILE A 39 -2.64 9.51 -9.10
C ILE A 39 -2.57 8.10 -8.51
N TYR A 40 -3.70 7.40 -8.47
CA TYR A 40 -3.79 6.05 -7.92
C TYR A 40 -3.06 5.03 -8.80
N LEU A 41 -3.19 5.15 -10.13
CA LEU A 41 -2.50 4.28 -11.08
C LEU A 41 -0.98 4.42 -10.92
N LYS A 42 -0.47 5.65 -10.94
CA LYS A 42 0.96 5.95 -10.70
C LYS A 42 1.43 5.36 -9.36
N MET A 43 0.66 5.54 -8.29
CA MET A 43 0.99 5.00 -6.96
C MET A 43 1.04 3.46 -6.93
N ILE A 44 0.11 2.77 -7.61
CA ILE A 44 0.12 1.30 -7.67
C ILE A 44 1.26 0.79 -8.56
N GLU A 45 1.58 1.50 -9.64
CA GLU A 45 2.69 1.16 -10.55
C GLU A 45 4.06 1.23 -9.86
N THR A 46 4.22 2.06 -8.81
CA THR A 46 5.45 2.10 -8.02
C THR A 46 5.56 0.99 -6.97
N GLN A 47 4.61 0.06 -6.90
CA GLN A 47 4.65 -1.02 -5.91
C GLN A 47 5.95 -1.83 -6.02
N SER A 48 6.63 -1.98 -4.89
CA SER A 48 7.89 -2.73 -4.79
C SER A 48 7.70 -4.13 -4.22
N SER A 49 6.66 -4.32 -3.41
CA SER A 49 6.21 -5.61 -2.91
C SER A 49 4.73 -5.55 -2.52
N ARG A 50 4.10 -6.72 -2.43
CA ARG A 50 2.73 -6.89 -1.96
C ARG A 50 2.60 -8.12 -1.06
N ALA A 51 1.55 -8.15 -0.24
CA ALA A 51 1.14 -9.33 0.51
C ALA A 51 -0.39 -9.38 0.60
N ASP A 52 -0.97 -10.48 0.14
CA ASP A 52 -2.40 -10.80 0.20
C ASP A 52 -2.67 -12.08 1.00
N ASP A 53 -1.65 -12.71 1.57
CA ASP A 53 -1.78 -13.85 2.46
C ASP A 53 -0.87 -13.77 3.70
N LEU A 54 -1.18 -14.60 4.69
CA LEU A 54 -0.47 -14.63 5.97
C LEU A 54 0.94 -15.21 5.88
N LYS A 55 1.23 -16.01 4.84
CA LYS A 55 2.54 -16.64 4.64
C LYS A 55 3.56 -15.60 4.18
N GLU A 56 3.14 -14.67 3.33
CA GLU A 56 3.99 -13.62 2.77
C GLU A 56 4.13 -12.41 3.69
N MET A 57 3.23 -12.22 4.66
CA MET A 57 3.24 -11.07 5.58
C MET A 57 4.58 -10.88 6.31
N LYS A 58 5.22 -11.95 6.77
CA LYS A 58 6.52 -11.86 7.46
C LYS A 58 7.62 -11.31 6.56
N LYS A 59 7.63 -11.73 5.28
CA LYS A 59 8.57 -11.25 4.27
C LYS A 59 8.28 -9.78 3.95
N PHE A 60 7.01 -9.45 3.72
CA PHE A 60 6.56 -8.10 3.42
C PHE A 60 6.92 -7.08 4.54
N ALA A 61 6.72 -7.45 5.82
CA ALA A 61 7.11 -6.62 6.95
C ALA A 61 8.61 -6.33 6.96
N LYS A 62 9.44 -7.35 6.70
CA LYS A 62 10.90 -7.21 6.66
C LYS A 62 11.36 -6.30 5.52
N GLU A 63 10.78 -6.45 4.33
CA GLU A 63 11.07 -5.61 3.16
C GLU A 63 10.66 -4.15 3.39
N SER A 64 9.56 -3.95 4.12
CA SER A 64 9.05 -2.64 4.51
C SER A 64 9.71 -2.07 5.76
N GLY A 65 10.74 -2.73 6.31
CA GLY A 65 11.49 -2.26 7.49
C GLY A 65 10.72 -2.30 8.80
N LYS A 66 9.57 -2.97 8.85
CA LYS A 66 8.71 -3.09 10.03
C LYS A 66 9.04 -4.33 10.84
N ARG A 67 8.89 -4.22 12.16
CA ARG A 67 8.95 -5.38 13.05
C ARG A 67 7.61 -6.10 12.99
N VAL A 68 7.64 -7.38 12.67
CA VAL A 68 6.43 -8.21 12.57
C VAL A 68 5.60 -8.13 13.85
N SER A 69 6.23 -8.15 15.01
CA SER A 69 5.53 -8.06 16.31
C SER A 69 4.68 -6.80 16.48
N GLU A 70 5.03 -5.69 15.82
CA GLU A 70 4.33 -4.40 15.94
C GLU A 70 3.13 -4.32 14.98
N VAL A 71 3.20 -5.02 13.84
CA VAL A 71 2.23 -4.89 12.75
C VAL A 71 1.33 -6.10 12.57
N LYS A 72 1.74 -7.26 13.10
CA LYS A 72 1.15 -8.58 12.84
C LYS A 72 -0.38 -8.57 12.94
N HIS A 73 -0.93 -8.28 14.12
CA HIS A 73 -2.38 -8.41 14.33
C HIS A 73 -3.21 -7.51 13.43
N TYR A 74 -2.75 -6.27 13.22
CA TYR A 74 -3.46 -5.33 12.36
C TYR A 74 -3.40 -5.75 10.88
N TRP A 75 -2.23 -6.17 10.41
CA TRP A 75 -2.04 -6.60 9.02
C TRP A 75 -2.73 -7.93 8.72
N GLU A 76 -2.71 -8.88 9.66
CA GLU A 76 -3.48 -10.12 9.58
C GLU A 76 -4.98 -9.82 9.46
N GLY A 77 -5.50 -8.90 10.27
CA GLY A 77 -6.90 -8.46 10.19
C GLY A 77 -7.25 -7.87 8.82
N LEU A 78 -6.39 -7.01 8.26
CA LEU A 78 -6.59 -6.45 6.92
C LEU A 78 -6.61 -7.54 5.84
N ILE A 79 -5.70 -8.50 5.89
CA ILE A 79 -5.63 -9.59 4.92
C ILE A 79 -6.88 -10.48 5.00
N VAL A 80 -7.31 -10.83 6.21
CA VAL A 80 -8.54 -11.61 6.43
C VAL A 80 -9.77 -10.83 5.94
N ASP A 81 -9.76 -9.50 6.12
CA ASP A 81 -10.76 -8.60 5.56
C ASP A 81 -10.58 -8.39 4.04
N GLY A 82 -9.82 -9.20 3.32
CA GLY A 82 -9.69 -9.14 1.85
C GLY A 82 -8.91 -7.93 1.33
N TYR A 83 -8.04 -7.34 2.15
CA TYR A 83 -7.09 -6.33 1.69
C TYR A 83 -5.76 -6.95 1.27
N THR A 84 -5.19 -6.42 0.20
CA THR A 84 -3.79 -6.64 -0.17
C THR A 84 -2.95 -5.47 0.32
N LEU A 85 -1.89 -5.76 1.08
CA LEU A 85 -0.92 -4.76 1.50
C LEU A 85 0.06 -4.48 0.37
N LEU A 86 0.34 -3.20 0.10
CA LEU A 86 1.28 -2.76 -0.92
C LEU A 86 2.33 -1.84 -0.32
N ASN A 87 3.59 -2.02 -0.73
CA ASN A 87 4.67 -1.09 -0.44
C ASN A 87 4.90 -0.21 -1.68
N VAL A 88 4.45 1.04 -1.62
CA VAL A 88 4.40 1.98 -2.75
C VAL A 88 5.30 3.19 -2.52
N GLU A 89 5.71 3.83 -3.60
CA GLU A 89 6.37 5.14 -3.59
C GLU A 89 5.38 6.24 -3.95
N TYR A 90 5.34 7.30 -3.15
CA TYR A 90 4.48 8.46 -3.34
C TYR A 90 5.23 9.76 -3.01
N THR A 91 5.63 10.50 -4.05
CA THR A 91 6.47 11.70 -3.93
C THR A 91 5.70 13.01 -3.99
N ASP A 92 4.41 12.95 -4.33
CA ASP A 92 3.58 14.14 -4.49
C ASP A 92 3.24 14.69 -3.08
N ALA A 93 3.47 15.99 -2.86
CA ALA A 93 3.18 16.62 -1.57
C ALA A 93 1.70 17.00 -1.43
N ILE A 94 1.01 17.22 -2.56
CA ILE A 94 -0.38 17.66 -2.62
C ILE A 94 -1.08 16.88 -3.75
N PRO A 95 -2.16 16.14 -3.47
CA PRO A 95 -2.65 15.81 -2.12
C PRO A 95 -1.64 14.96 -1.34
N SER A 96 -1.70 14.99 -0.01
CA SER A 96 -0.89 14.08 0.81
C SER A 96 -1.44 12.64 0.71
N ILE A 97 -0.60 11.62 0.94
CA ILE A 97 -0.99 10.23 0.75
C ILE A 97 -2.18 9.79 1.62
N ASP A 98 -2.29 10.34 2.83
CA ASP A 98 -3.40 10.11 3.74
C ASP A 98 -4.73 10.65 3.19
N HIS A 99 -4.69 11.76 2.44
CA HIS A 99 -5.86 12.28 1.75
C HIS A 99 -6.22 11.44 0.51
N VAL A 100 -5.22 10.93 -0.21
CA VAL A 100 -5.43 10.04 -1.36
C VAL A 100 -6.15 8.76 -0.93
N CYS A 101 -5.80 8.21 0.24
CA CYS A 101 -6.40 7.00 0.79
C CYS A 101 -7.81 7.28 1.36
N ASN A 102 -8.85 6.80 0.68
CA ASN A 102 -10.25 7.07 1.03
C ASN A 102 -10.83 6.20 2.17
N ASN A 103 -10.01 5.40 2.84
CA ASN A 103 -10.36 4.44 3.90
C ASN A 103 -11.39 3.34 3.52
N ARG A 104 -11.81 3.29 2.25
CA ARG A 104 -12.74 2.29 1.72
C ARG A 104 -11.97 1.28 0.86
N SER A 105 -11.58 1.73 -0.33
CA SER A 105 -10.84 0.95 -1.34
C SER A 105 -9.34 1.04 -1.13
N PHE A 106 -8.86 2.20 -0.70
CA PHE A 106 -7.46 2.48 -0.39
C PHE A 106 -7.35 2.95 1.06
N LYS A 107 -6.64 2.19 1.89
CA LYS A 107 -6.35 2.55 3.29
C LYS A 107 -4.88 2.91 3.42
N PHE A 108 -4.61 4.04 4.05
CA PHE A 108 -3.26 4.37 4.49
C PHE A 108 -2.92 3.55 5.74
N ILE A 109 -1.74 2.94 5.76
CA ILE A 109 -1.30 2.11 6.89
C ILE A 109 -0.20 2.83 7.68
N CYS A 110 0.95 3.08 7.05
CA CYS A 110 2.06 3.82 7.65
C CYS A 110 3.13 4.18 6.62
N ALA A 111 4.01 5.12 6.95
CA ALA A 111 5.28 5.31 6.23
C ALA A 111 6.25 4.16 6.51
N CYS A 112 7.14 3.83 5.57
CA CYS A 112 8.15 2.78 5.67
C CYS A 112 9.35 3.21 6.53
#